data_AF-A0A0D8XMY5-F1
#
_entry.id   AF-A0A0D8XMY5-F1
#
_cell.length_a   1.000
_cell.length_b   1.000
_cell.length_c   1.000
_cell.angle_alpha   90.00
_cell.angle_beta   90.00
_cell.angle_gamma   90.00
#
_symmetry.space_group_name_H-M   'P 1'
#
loop_
_entity.id
_entity.type
_entity.pdbx_description
1 polymer ?
#
loop_
_entity_poly.entity_id
_entity_poly.type
_entity_poly.pdbx_seq_one_letter_code
_entity_poly.pdbx_strand_id
1 'polypeptide(L)'
;MRFGVASTKVSNLLKQPAFVSAPLILFNTHLDTVPPYIPPTMDEMNIYGRGSNDAKGQLACMISAAQYLVDYHPTVANQLALLFVVGEETDHIGMTKANDFTRLNPDYLIVGEPTDMKFATIQKGALKVVLRCKGISGHSGYPSQGESAIHTLIPVLSDILNYKWPSDAALGSTTLNIGFVEGGHALNAWAENASAKIFFRVTTSIADVQKKLENIVAGDTF
;
A
#
# COMPACT_ATOMS: atom_id res chain seq x y z
N MET A 1 -19.60 -2.66 22.34
CA MET A 1 -18.52 -2.09 21.49
C MET A 1 -18.38 -0.62 21.82
N ARG A 2 -17.22 -0.19 22.32
CA ARG A 2 -16.86 1.23 22.41
C ARG A 2 -15.91 1.52 21.26
N PHE A 3 -16.36 2.25 20.26
CA PHE A 3 -15.50 2.78 19.21
C PHE A 3 -14.88 4.07 19.74
N GLY A 4 -13.58 4.05 20.02
CA GLY A 4 -12.81 5.27 20.24
C GLY A 4 -12.35 5.78 18.88
N VAL A 5 -12.72 7.01 18.52
CA VAL A 5 -12.10 7.71 17.38
C VAL A 5 -10.83 8.35 17.89
N ALA A 6 -9.68 7.77 17.57
CA ALA A 6 -8.42 8.48 17.64
C ALA A 6 -8.34 9.39 16.41
N SER A 7 -8.37 10.71 16.59
CA SER A 7 -8.10 11.63 15.50
C SER A 7 -6.59 11.76 15.30
N THR A 8 -6.06 11.06 14.30
CA THR A 8 -4.68 11.29 13.85
C THR A 8 -4.68 12.56 13.00
N LYS A 9 -3.92 13.58 13.41
CA LYS A 9 -3.64 14.73 12.54
C LYS A 9 -2.66 14.26 11.46
N VAL A 10 -3.10 14.29 10.21
CA VAL A 10 -2.30 13.96 9.03
C VAL A 10 -1.91 15.28 8.35
N SER A 11 -0.63 15.51 8.15
CA SER A 11 -0.10 16.74 7.57
C SER A 11 0.61 16.46 6.24
N ASN A 12 -0.18 16.42 5.17
CA ASN A 12 0.34 16.50 3.79
C ASN A 12 0.68 17.96 3.46
N LEU A 13 1.59 18.17 2.50
CA LEU A 13 1.82 19.47 1.88
C LEU A 13 1.18 19.50 0.49
N LEU A 14 0.16 20.33 0.30
CA LEU A 14 -0.41 20.62 -1.01
C LEU A 14 -0.16 22.08 -1.37
N LYS A 15 0.48 22.31 -2.51
CA LYS A 15 0.67 23.65 -3.09
C LYS A 15 0.08 23.67 -4.50
N GLN A 16 -0.83 24.60 -4.75
CA GLN A 16 -1.40 24.85 -6.07
C GLN A 16 -1.51 26.37 -6.34
N PRO A 17 -1.52 26.80 -7.61
CA PRO A 17 -1.73 28.20 -7.97
C PRO A 17 -3.12 28.71 -7.56
N ALA A 18 -3.21 29.99 -7.18
CA ALA A 18 -4.43 30.57 -6.61
C ALA A 18 -5.59 30.78 -7.62
N PHE A 19 -5.32 30.71 -8.93
CA PHE A 19 -6.20 31.25 -9.97
C PHE A 19 -6.69 30.23 -11.01
N VAL A 20 -6.54 28.93 -10.78
CA VAL A 20 -6.88 27.92 -11.81
C VAL A 20 -8.00 27.00 -11.32
N SER A 21 -8.85 26.57 -12.27
CA SER A 21 -9.55 25.28 -12.21
C SER A 21 -8.54 24.13 -11.97
N ALA A 22 -8.99 22.88 -11.79
CA ALA A 22 -8.10 21.77 -11.42
C ALA A 22 -6.73 21.80 -12.14
N PRO A 23 -5.60 21.59 -11.42
CA PRO A 23 -4.26 21.70 -12.01
C PRO A 23 -4.12 20.68 -13.15
N LEU A 24 -3.40 21.01 -14.22
CA LEU A 24 -3.18 20.05 -15.32
C LEU A 24 -2.22 18.93 -14.89
N ILE A 25 -1.16 19.30 -14.16
CA ILE A 25 -0.06 18.42 -13.77
C ILE A 25 0.03 18.39 -12.25
N LEU A 26 0.20 17.20 -11.68
CA LEU A 26 0.48 17.00 -10.27
C LEU A 26 1.81 16.28 -10.09
N PHE A 27 2.77 16.93 -9.43
CA PHE A 27 3.94 16.23 -8.89
C PHE A 27 3.58 15.66 -7.52
N ASN A 28 3.88 14.38 -7.33
CA ASN A 28 3.63 13.67 -6.09
C ASN A 28 4.83 12.82 -5.66
N THR A 29 5.12 12.81 -4.37
CA THR A 29 6.07 11.89 -3.73
C THR A 29 5.81 11.92 -2.21
N HIS A 30 6.53 11.14 -1.42
CA HIS A 30 6.36 11.06 0.02
C HIS A 30 7.51 11.71 0.80
N LEU A 31 7.20 12.12 2.03
CA LEU A 31 8.11 12.81 2.95
C LEU A 31 8.74 11.85 3.96
N ASP A 32 8.00 10.79 4.32
CA ASP A 32 8.43 9.78 5.27
C ASP A 32 9.44 8.82 4.67
N THR A 33 10.12 8.08 5.54
CA THR A 33 11.14 7.11 5.17
C THR A 33 11.09 5.94 6.14
N VAL A 34 11.44 4.74 5.69
CA VAL A 34 11.62 3.58 6.61
C VAL A 34 12.75 3.76 7.64
N PRO A 35 12.67 3.09 8.80
CA PRO A 35 13.79 2.99 9.73
C PRO A 35 14.93 2.12 9.16
N PRO A 36 16.17 2.25 9.67
CA PRO A 36 16.62 3.24 10.66
C PRO A 36 16.94 4.61 10.03
N TYR A 37 17.10 5.62 10.88
CA TYR A 37 17.70 6.90 10.49
C TYR A 37 19.17 6.67 10.08
N ILE A 38 19.54 7.20 8.92
CA ILE A 38 20.92 7.21 8.42
C ILE A 38 21.23 8.67 8.09
N PRO A 39 22.23 9.29 8.75
CA PRO A 39 22.53 10.70 8.55
C PRO A 39 22.97 10.98 7.11
N PRO A 40 22.65 12.16 6.56
CA PRO A 40 23.05 12.52 5.22
C PRO A 40 24.56 12.79 5.16
N THR A 41 25.23 12.22 4.17
CA THR A 41 26.63 12.51 3.82
C THR A 41 26.75 12.58 2.29
N MET A 42 27.86 13.09 1.77
CA MET A 42 28.11 13.10 0.33
C MET A 42 29.57 12.88 0.02
N ASP A 43 29.86 12.35 -1.16
CA ASP A 43 31.18 12.42 -1.79
C ASP A 43 31.07 13.22 -3.10
N GLU A 44 32.09 13.14 -3.97
CA GLU A 44 32.11 13.88 -5.24
C GLU A 44 31.02 13.44 -6.22
N MET A 45 30.50 12.22 -6.11
CA MET A 45 29.57 11.62 -7.07
C MET A 45 28.18 11.35 -6.49
N ASN A 46 28.06 11.14 -5.17
CA ASN A 46 26.87 10.57 -4.55
C ASN A 46 26.44 11.29 -3.28
N ILE A 47 25.13 11.29 -3.04
CA ILE A 47 24.51 11.69 -1.78
C ILE A 47 24.01 10.44 -1.07
N TYR A 48 24.48 10.22 0.15
CA TYR A 48 24.12 9.12 1.02
C TYR A 48 23.19 9.60 2.13
N GLY A 49 22.38 8.70 2.68
CA GLY A 49 21.50 8.97 3.80
C GLY A 49 20.13 8.34 3.62
N ARG A 50 19.36 8.25 4.70
CA ARG A 50 18.00 7.70 4.64
C ARG A 50 17.11 8.63 3.82
N GLY A 51 16.65 8.10 2.69
CA GLY A 51 15.77 8.77 1.75
C GLY A 51 16.48 9.61 0.71
N SER A 52 17.81 9.55 0.58
CA SER A 52 18.50 10.22 -0.54
C SER A 52 18.01 9.72 -1.90
N ASN A 53 17.63 8.44 -1.99
CA ASN A 53 16.99 7.84 -3.16
C ASN A 53 15.47 7.61 -3.02
N ASP A 54 14.94 7.48 -1.80
CA ASP A 54 13.55 7.05 -1.56
C ASP A 54 12.90 7.85 -0.41
N ALA A 55 12.20 8.95 -0.68
CA ALA A 55 12.10 9.61 -1.99
C ALA A 55 12.49 11.10 -1.94
N LYS A 56 13.32 11.50 -0.97
CA LYS A 56 13.69 12.91 -0.75
C LYS A 56 14.54 13.49 -1.87
N GLY A 57 15.32 12.68 -2.58
CA GLY A 57 16.05 13.12 -3.78
C GLY A 57 15.09 13.57 -4.89
N GLN A 58 14.07 12.77 -5.18
CA GLN A 58 13.02 13.05 -6.15
C GLN A 58 12.20 14.27 -5.72
N LEU A 59 11.88 14.36 -4.43
CA LEU A 59 11.22 15.54 -3.87
C LEU A 59 12.02 16.82 -4.13
N ALA A 60 13.33 16.81 -3.86
CA ALA A 60 14.20 17.95 -4.10
C ALA A 60 14.25 18.33 -5.59
N CYS A 61 14.33 17.34 -6.48
CA CYS A 61 14.27 17.54 -7.93
C CYS A 61 12.93 18.16 -8.37
N MET A 62 11.81 17.67 -7.84
CA MET A 62 10.47 18.20 -8.14
C MET A 62 10.31 19.66 -7.71
N ILE A 63 10.79 20.02 -6.51
CA ILE A 63 10.77 21.41 -6.04
C ILE A 63 11.65 22.29 -6.93
N SER A 64 12.85 21.83 -7.27
CA SER A 64 13.78 22.59 -8.12
C SER A 64 13.21 22.80 -9.52
N ALA A 65 12.56 21.76 -10.09
CA ALA A 65 11.87 21.86 -11.37
C ALA A 65 10.69 22.84 -11.30
N ALA A 66 9.89 22.81 -10.23
CA ALA A 66 8.79 23.75 -10.05
C ALA A 66 9.30 25.20 -9.96
N GLN A 67 10.40 25.44 -9.24
CA GLN A 67 11.02 26.77 -9.16
C GLN A 67 11.51 27.24 -10.54
N TYR A 68 12.22 26.38 -11.27
CA TYR A 68 12.65 26.68 -12.64
C TYR A 68 11.46 27.03 -13.56
N LEU A 69 10.35 26.29 -13.45
CA LEU A 69 9.14 26.59 -14.21
C LEU A 69 8.52 27.94 -13.83
N VAL A 70 8.54 28.32 -12.55
CA VAL A 70 8.07 29.64 -12.12
C VAL A 70 8.91 30.75 -12.76
N ASP A 71 10.23 30.58 -12.78
CA ASP A 71 11.16 31.62 -13.23
C ASP A 71 11.20 31.77 -14.76
N TYR A 72 11.09 30.65 -15.49
CA TYR A 72 11.31 30.63 -16.95
C TYR A 72 10.08 30.22 -17.78
N HIS A 73 9.08 29.58 -17.16
CA HIS A 73 7.89 29.05 -17.85
C HIS A 73 6.59 29.27 -17.06
N PRO A 74 6.26 30.52 -16.68
CA PRO A 74 5.19 30.83 -15.73
C PRO A 74 3.80 30.31 -16.15
N THR A 75 3.52 30.23 -17.45
CA THR A 75 2.28 29.63 -17.97
C THR A 75 2.16 28.15 -17.59
N VAL A 76 3.25 27.39 -17.64
CA VAL A 76 3.29 25.98 -17.24
C VAL A 76 3.24 25.85 -15.73
N ALA A 77 3.97 26.71 -15.00
CA ALA A 77 3.95 26.72 -13.54
C ALA A 77 2.53 26.96 -12.98
N ASN A 78 1.73 27.79 -13.63
CA ASN A 78 0.33 28.02 -13.27
C ASN A 78 -0.57 26.78 -13.44
N GLN A 79 -0.10 25.74 -14.13
CA GLN A 79 -0.84 24.50 -14.33
C GLN A 79 -0.30 23.34 -13.48
N LEU A 80 0.75 23.57 -12.70
CA LEU A 80 1.41 22.58 -11.86
C LEU A 80 0.96 22.70 -10.40
N ALA A 81 0.62 21.58 -9.79
CA ALA A 81 0.47 21.44 -8.35
C ALA A 81 1.52 20.46 -7.77
N LEU A 82 1.85 20.65 -6.50
CA LEU A 82 2.74 19.78 -5.73
C LEU A 82 1.95 19.15 -4.58
N LEU A 83 1.91 17.82 -4.49
CA LEU A 83 1.32 17.08 -3.38
C LEU A 83 2.39 16.18 -2.77
N PHE A 84 2.89 16.52 -1.59
CA PHE A 84 3.80 15.66 -0.83
C PHE A 84 3.07 15.05 0.36
N VAL A 85 3.08 13.72 0.43
CA VAL A 85 2.29 12.94 1.39
C VAL A 85 3.14 12.35 2.51
N VAL A 86 2.48 11.94 3.59
CA VAL A 86 3.09 11.22 4.70
C VAL A 86 2.46 9.83 4.87
N GLY A 87 3.23 8.90 5.45
CA GLY A 87 2.79 7.55 5.77
C GLY A 87 2.70 6.66 4.54
N GLU A 88 3.40 6.99 3.44
CA GLU A 88 3.48 6.12 2.26
C GLU A 88 4.02 4.74 2.67
N GLU A 89 5.05 4.72 3.51
CA GLU A 89 5.80 3.52 3.85
C GLU A 89 5.07 2.61 4.86
N THR A 90 3.91 3.07 5.38
CA THR A 90 3.19 2.41 6.48
C THR A 90 1.75 2.11 6.13
N ASP A 91 0.88 3.11 6.20
CA ASP A 91 -0.57 2.99 6.19
C ASP A 91 -1.25 3.76 5.05
N HIS A 92 -0.47 4.46 4.24
CA HIS A 92 -0.91 5.29 3.10
C HIS A 92 -1.92 6.37 3.51
N ILE A 93 -1.91 6.81 4.78
CA ILE A 93 -2.91 7.73 5.31
C ILE A 93 -2.87 9.08 4.60
N GLY A 94 -1.69 9.57 4.21
CA GLY A 94 -1.52 10.81 3.49
C GLY A 94 -2.21 10.79 2.13
N MET A 95 -1.93 9.78 1.31
CA MET A 95 -2.58 9.64 -0.01
C MET A 95 -4.09 9.39 0.13
N THR A 96 -4.51 8.56 1.09
CA THR A 96 -5.93 8.34 1.40
C THR A 96 -6.63 9.66 1.70
N LYS A 97 -6.02 10.52 2.51
CA LYS A 97 -6.57 11.83 2.86
C LYS A 97 -6.56 12.80 1.67
N ALA A 98 -5.61 12.66 0.74
CA ALA A 98 -5.55 13.50 -0.45
C ALA A 98 -6.77 13.31 -1.38
N ASN A 99 -7.45 12.15 -1.33
CA ASN A 99 -8.70 11.94 -2.05
C ASN A 99 -9.84 12.87 -1.61
N ASP A 100 -9.76 13.45 -0.40
CA ASP A 100 -10.73 14.44 0.07
C ASP A 100 -10.58 15.80 -0.65
N PHE A 101 -9.46 16.02 -1.37
CA PHE A 101 -9.24 17.23 -2.15
C PHE A 101 -10.00 17.17 -3.47
N THR A 102 -11.31 17.41 -3.43
CA THR A 102 -12.21 17.30 -4.58
C THR A 102 -11.88 18.20 -5.78
N ARG A 103 -11.04 19.23 -5.59
CA ARG A 103 -10.54 20.11 -6.67
C ARG A 103 -9.21 19.68 -7.27
N LEU A 104 -8.53 18.70 -6.67
CA LEU A 104 -7.28 18.14 -7.14
C LEU A 104 -7.59 17.03 -8.16
N ASN A 105 -7.84 17.43 -9.41
CA ASN A 105 -8.18 16.51 -10.49
C ASN A 105 -7.25 16.73 -11.70
N PRO A 106 -5.99 16.28 -11.61
CA PRO A 106 -5.02 16.46 -12.67
C PRO A 106 -5.22 15.52 -13.85
N ASP A 107 -4.89 16.01 -15.04
CA ASP A 107 -4.82 15.17 -16.25
C ASP A 107 -3.57 14.29 -16.23
N TYR A 108 -2.49 14.78 -15.59
CA TYR A 108 -1.22 14.09 -15.48
C TYR A 108 -0.73 14.03 -14.03
N LEU A 109 -0.46 12.82 -13.54
CA LEU A 109 0.17 12.56 -12.25
C LEU A 109 1.59 12.03 -12.48
N ILE A 110 2.58 12.73 -11.95
CA ILE A 110 3.98 12.31 -11.96
C ILE A 110 4.37 11.93 -10.53
N VAL A 111 4.57 10.64 -10.30
CA VAL A 111 4.98 10.10 -9.00
C VAL A 111 6.50 9.98 -8.96
N GLY A 112 7.12 10.60 -7.98
CA GLY A 112 8.56 10.66 -7.77
C GLY A 112 9.02 9.51 -6.90
N GLU A 113 9.11 8.33 -7.52
CA GLU A 113 9.69 7.11 -6.93
C GLU A 113 11.02 6.76 -7.62
N PRO A 114 11.91 5.99 -6.97
CA PRO A 114 13.12 5.51 -7.63
C PRO A 114 12.79 4.46 -8.70
N THR A 115 13.11 4.78 -9.96
CA THR A 115 12.84 3.91 -11.12
C THR A 115 14.10 3.61 -11.96
N ASP A 116 15.30 3.78 -11.38
CA ASP A 116 16.58 3.69 -12.09
C ASP A 116 16.62 4.58 -13.35
N MET A 117 16.06 5.79 -13.24
CA MET A 117 15.95 6.76 -14.35
C MET A 117 15.12 6.25 -15.55
N LYS A 118 14.27 5.24 -15.35
CA LYS A 118 13.34 4.74 -16.37
C LYS A 118 11.95 5.32 -16.14
N PHE A 119 11.27 5.67 -17.22
CA PHE A 119 9.89 6.14 -17.12
C PHE A 119 8.94 4.96 -16.90
N ALA A 120 8.53 4.76 -15.65
CA ALA A 120 7.56 3.72 -15.29
C ALA A 120 6.14 4.26 -15.53
N THR A 121 5.40 3.62 -16.44
CA THR A 121 4.02 4.00 -16.78
C THR A 121 2.98 3.15 -16.06
N ILE A 122 3.40 2.04 -15.46
CA ILE A 122 2.50 1.08 -14.82
C ILE A 122 3.23 0.34 -13.69
N GLN A 123 2.51 0.03 -12.63
CA GLN A 123 2.98 -0.79 -11.52
C GLN A 123 1.90 -1.77 -11.08
N LYS A 124 2.31 -2.86 -10.40
CA LYS A 124 1.36 -3.77 -9.77
C LYS A 124 0.64 -3.05 -8.62
N GLY A 125 -0.66 -3.27 -8.51
CA GLY A 125 -1.42 -2.84 -7.34
C GLY A 125 -1.04 -3.64 -6.09
N ALA A 126 -1.50 -3.16 -4.94
CA ALA A 126 -1.23 -3.73 -3.63
C ALA A 126 -2.55 -4.04 -2.91
N LEU A 127 -2.73 -5.29 -2.48
CA LEU A 127 -3.86 -5.70 -1.64
C LEU A 127 -3.34 -6.43 -0.40
N LYS A 128 -3.49 -5.81 0.77
CA LYS A 128 -3.10 -6.35 2.07
C LYS A 128 -4.33 -6.98 2.73
N VAL A 129 -4.29 -8.27 3.03
CA VAL A 129 -5.43 -9.04 3.57
C VAL A 129 -5.09 -9.63 4.93
N VAL A 130 -6.06 -9.61 5.84
CA VAL A 130 -5.99 -10.37 7.10
C VAL A 130 -7.16 -11.35 7.15
N LEU A 131 -6.86 -12.63 7.05
CA LEU A 131 -7.83 -13.70 7.26
C LEU A 131 -7.88 -14.03 8.75
N ARG A 132 -9.09 -14.20 9.29
CA ARG A 132 -9.31 -14.59 10.68
C ARG A 132 -10.28 -15.75 10.71
N CYS A 133 -9.90 -16.81 11.42
CA CYS A 133 -10.72 -17.98 11.64
C CYS A 133 -11.00 -18.14 13.14
N LYS A 134 -12.24 -18.51 13.45
CA LYS A 134 -12.69 -18.81 14.81
C LYS A 134 -13.16 -20.26 14.86
N GLY A 135 -12.71 -20.97 15.88
CA GLY A 135 -13.12 -22.32 16.22
C GLY A 135 -13.73 -22.36 17.61
N ILE A 136 -13.67 -23.53 18.25
CA ILE A 136 -14.20 -23.79 19.59
C ILE A 136 -13.08 -24.41 20.43
N SER A 137 -12.71 -23.73 21.52
CA SER A 137 -11.70 -24.23 22.45
C SER A 137 -12.20 -25.46 23.20
N GLY A 138 -11.28 -26.37 23.53
CA GLY A 138 -11.57 -27.59 24.29
C GLY A 138 -10.32 -28.44 24.41
N HIS A 139 -10.31 -29.43 25.32
CA HIS A 139 -9.17 -30.33 25.42
C HIS A 139 -9.06 -31.17 24.14
N SER A 140 -7.88 -31.18 23.50
CA SER A 140 -7.71 -31.84 22.18
C SER A 140 -7.90 -33.36 22.22
N GLY A 141 -7.84 -33.96 23.42
CA GLY A 141 -8.20 -35.36 23.66
C GLY A 141 -9.69 -35.68 23.51
N TYR A 142 -10.58 -34.69 23.39
CA TYR A 142 -12.01 -34.87 23.15
C TYR A 142 -12.43 -34.21 21.82
N PRO A 143 -12.36 -34.93 20.69
CA PRO A 143 -12.66 -34.36 19.36
C PRO A 143 -14.07 -33.78 19.18
N SER A 144 -15.05 -34.26 19.95
CA SER A 144 -16.43 -33.74 19.90
C SER A 144 -16.66 -32.47 20.71
N GLN A 145 -15.67 -31.99 21.47
CA GLN A 145 -15.79 -30.85 22.38
C GLN A 145 -15.10 -29.57 21.87
N GLY A 146 -14.62 -29.55 20.63
CA GLY A 146 -14.03 -28.36 20.06
C GLY A 146 -13.75 -28.48 18.57
N GLU A 147 -13.34 -27.35 18.00
CA GLU A 147 -13.07 -27.19 16.58
C GLU A 147 -11.83 -26.30 16.42
N SER A 148 -10.83 -26.79 15.71
CA SER A 148 -9.57 -26.05 15.54
C SER A 148 -9.68 -25.02 14.43
N ALA A 149 -9.61 -23.73 14.77
CA ALA A 149 -9.50 -22.64 13.81
C ALA A 149 -8.31 -22.80 12.86
N ILE A 150 -7.21 -23.40 13.33
CA ILE A 150 -6.05 -23.69 12.49
C ILE A 150 -6.39 -24.75 11.43
N HIS A 151 -7.10 -25.81 11.82
CA HIS A 151 -7.47 -26.88 10.89
C HIS A 151 -8.45 -26.37 9.82
N THR A 152 -9.30 -25.39 10.16
CA THR A 152 -10.18 -24.70 9.20
C THR A 152 -9.40 -23.72 8.31
N LEU A 153 -8.40 -23.02 8.85
CA LEU A 153 -7.63 -22.02 8.08
C LEU A 153 -6.69 -22.66 7.04
N ILE A 154 -6.06 -23.78 7.36
CA ILE A 154 -5.11 -24.48 6.47
C ILE A 154 -5.67 -24.76 5.06
N PRO A 155 -6.84 -25.40 4.88
CA PRO A 155 -7.37 -25.69 3.55
C PRO A 155 -7.66 -24.41 2.76
N VAL A 156 -8.19 -23.36 3.40
CA VAL A 156 -8.42 -22.06 2.75
C VAL A 156 -7.11 -21.45 2.22
N LEU A 157 -6.03 -21.52 3.02
CA LEU A 157 -4.72 -21.04 2.58
C LEU A 157 -4.16 -21.89 1.42
N SER A 158 -4.39 -23.20 1.45
CA SER A 158 -4.04 -24.10 0.34
C SER A 158 -4.79 -23.72 -0.94
N ASP A 159 -6.09 -23.46 -0.85
CA ASP A 159 -6.89 -23.06 -2.01
C ASP A 159 -6.42 -21.72 -2.58
N ILE A 160 -6.08 -20.74 -1.72
CA ILE A 160 -5.51 -19.45 -2.13
C ILE A 160 -4.18 -19.60 -2.88
N LEU A 161 -3.29 -20.48 -2.39
CA LEU A 161 -1.98 -20.73 -3.02
C LEU A 161 -2.11 -21.43 -4.36
N ASN A 162 -3.08 -22.33 -4.49
CA ASN A 162 -3.30 -23.11 -5.72
C ASN A 162 -4.24 -22.41 -6.72
N TYR A 163 -4.89 -21.32 -6.31
CA TYR A 163 -5.79 -20.58 -7.19
C TYR A 163 -5.03 -19.91 -8.33
N LYS A 164 -5.56 -20.04 -9.55
CA LYS A 164 -5.03 -19.35 -10.73
C LYS A 164 -5.50 -17.89 -10.74
N TRP A 165 -4.74 -17.04 -10.04
CA TRP A 165 -5.04 -15.61 -9.96
C TRP A 165 -4.99 -14.92 -11.33
N PRO A 166 -5.85 -13.89 -11.55
CA PRO A 166 -5.83 -13.11 -12.78
C PRO A 166 -4.45 -12.53 -13.08
N SER A 167 -4.10 -12.52 -14.36
CA SER A 167 -2.88 -11.93 -14.89
C SER A 167 -3.22 -10.85 -15.90
N ASP A 168 -2.30 -9.92 -16.08
CA ASP A 168 -2.33 -8.93 -17.14
C ASP A 168 -1.22 -9.19 -18.16
N ALA A 169 -1.44 -8.80 -19.41
CA ALA A 169 -0.49 -9.06 -20.50
C ALA A 169 0.83 -8.28 -20.35
N ALA A 170 0.78 -7.06 -19.79
CA ALA A 170 1.94 -6.21 -19.60
C ALA A 170 2.60 -6.42 -18.23
N LEU A 171 1.80 -6.54 -17.16
CA LEU A 171 2.28 -6.69 -15.78
C LEU A 171 2.57 -8.13 -15.36
N GLY A 172 2.14 -9.11 -16.16
CA GLY A 172 2.24 -10.54 -15.86
C GLY A 172 1.25 -10.98 -14.79
N SER A 173 1.63 -12.00 -14.01
CA SER A 173 0.73 -12.61 -13.02
C SER A 173 0.57 -11.79 -11.74
N THR A 174 -0.64 -11.82 -11.18
CA THR A 174 -0.85 -11.52 -9.76
C THR A 174 -0.06 -12.52 -8.92
N THR A 175 0.68 -12.02 -7.95
CA THR A 175 1.51 -12.82 -7.03
C THR A 175 1.10 -12.53 -5.60
N LEU A 176 1.28 -13.50 -4.69
CA LEU A 176 0.96 -13.32 -3.28
C LEU A 176 2.05 -13.86 -2.38
N ASN A 177 2.11 -13.34 -1.16
CA ASN A 177 2.94 -13.86 -0.08
C ASN A 177 2.09 -14.00 1.19
N ILE A 178 2.04 -15.19 1.79
CA ILE A 178 1.49 -15.40 3.12
C ILE A 178 2.62 -15.08 4.12
N GLY A 179 2.66 -13.83 4.60
CA GLY A 179 3.77 -13.35 5.43
C GLY A 179 3.67 -13.77 6.89
N PHE A 180 2.46 -14.03 7.39
CA PHE A 180 2.23 -14.43 8.79
C PHE A 180 1.12 -15.47 8.85
N VAL A 181 1.31 -16.49 9.69
CA VAL A 181 0.29 -17.47 10.11
C VAL A 181 0.44 -17.66 11.61
N GLU A 182 -0.63 -17.43 12.36
CA GLU A 182 -0.64 -17.45 13.83
C GLU A 182 -1.91 -18.14 14.33
N GLY A 183 -1.83 -18.90 15.42
CA GLY A 183 -3.01 -19.53 16.03
C GLY A 183 -2.67 -20.50 17.15
N GLY A 184 -3.67 -20.83 17.97
CA GLY A 184 -3.52 -21.73 19.11
C GLY A 184 -2.77 -21.10 20.30
N HIS A 185 -2.80 -21.80 21.43
CA HIS A 185 -2.13 -21.36 22.67
C HIS A 185 -1.57 -22.50 23.52
N ALA A 186 -1.99 -23.76 23.28
CA ALA A 186 -1.48 -24.95 23.95
C ALA A 186 -1.61 -26.19 23.04
N LEU A 187 -0.71 -27.16 23.20
CA LEU A 187 -0.69 -28.39 22.39
C LEU A 187 -1.89 -29.33 22.69
N ASN A 188 -2.38 -29.29 23.93
CA ASN A 188 -3.50 -30.12 24.39
C ASN A 188 -4.85 -29.39 24.32
N ALA A 189 -4.95 -28.31 23.54
CA ALA A 189 -6.18 -27.54 23.37
C ALA A 189 -6.49 -27.29 21.90
N TRP A 190 -7.76 -27.40 21.51
CA TRP A 190 -8.24 -26.95 20.21
C TRP A 190 -8.03 -25.44 20.07
N ALA A 191 -7.49 -25.02 18.91
CA ALA A 191 -7.21 -23.62 18.66
C ALA A 191 -8.51 -22.83 18.44
N GLU A 192 -8.89 -21.98 19.39
CA GLU A 192 -10.09 -21.14 19.24
C GLU A 192 -9.93 -20.06 18.16
N ASN A 193 -8.71 -19.58 17.93
CA ASN A 193 -8.43 -18.50 16.99
C ASN A 193 -7.21 -18.84 16.13
N ALA A 194 -7.30 -18.48 14.86
CA ALA A 194 -6.19 -18.49 13.92
C ALA A 194 -6.28 -17.29 12.97
N SER A 195 -5.16 -16.81 12.47
CA SER A 195 -5.13 -15.74 11.48
C SER A 195 -3.96 -15.87 10.51
N ALA A 196 -4.13 -15.32 9.32
CA ALA A 196 -3.07 -15.18 8.34
C ALA A 196 -3.06 -13.76 7.76
N LYS A 197 -1.87 -13.22 7.51
CA LYS A 197 -1.69 -11.93 6.82
C LYS A 197 -1.05 -12.19 5.47
N ILE A 198 -1.73 -11.75 4.41
CA ILE A 198 -1.36 -12.05 3.02
C ILE A 198 -1.17 -10.73 2.29
N PHE A 199 -0.09 -10.63 1.51
CA PHE A 199 0.14 -9.49 0.64
C PHE A 199 0.08 -9.92 -0.84
N PHE A 200 -0.93 -9.43 -1.55
CA PHE A 200 -1.06 -9.59 -3.00
C PHE A 200 -0.44 -8.40 -3.73
N ARG A 201 0.38 -8.70 -4.73
CA ARG A 201 0.75 -7.79 -5.82
C ARG A 201 -0.17 -8.07 -6.98
N VAL A 202 -1.20 -7.25 -7.15
CA VAL A 202 -2.25 -7.47 -8.14
C VAL A 202 -1.89 -6.84 -9.47
N THR A 203 -2.26 -7.50 -10.56
CA THR A 203 -2.01 -6.99 -11.91
C THR A 203 -3.30 -6.62 -12.64
N THR A 204 -4.45 -6.89 -12.03
CA THR A 204 -5.79 -6.55 -12.53
C THR A 204 -6.55 -5.74 -11.47
N SER A 205 -7.89 -5.70 -11.55
CA SER A 205 -8.74 -5.01 -10.56
C SER A 205 -8.59 -5.61 -9.16
N ILE A 206 -8.26 -4.76 -8.18
CA ILE A 206 -8.26 -5.12 -6.75
C ILE A 206 -9.63 -5.68 -6.33
N ALA A 207 -10.72 -5.08 -6.79
CA ALA A 207 -12.07 -5.52 -6.45
C ALA A 207 -12.38 -6.93 -6.99
N ASP A 208 -11.87 -7.28 -8.18
CA ASP A 208 -12.03 -8.63 -8.74
C ASP A 208 -11.21 -9.67 -7.95
N VAL A 209 -9.94 -9.36 -7.64
CA VAL A 209 -9.10 -10.24 -6.80
C VAL A 209 -9.73 -10.43 -5.42
N GLN A 210 -10.22 -9.36 -4.79
CA GLN A 210 -10.90 -9.42 -3.51
C GLN A 210 -12.16 -10.30 -3.58
N LYS A 211 -13.01 -10.12 -4.58
CA LYS A 211 -14.22 -10.94 -4.75
C LYS A 211 -13.89 -12.42 -4.93
N LYS A 212 -12.86 -12.75 -5.72
CA LYS A 212 -12.41 -14.15 -5.88
C LYS A 212 -11.91 -14.74 -4.56
N LEU A 213 -11.17 -13.95 -3.79
CA LEU A 213 -10.70 -14.35 -2.46
C LEU A 213 -11.88 -14.60 -1.50
N GLU A 214 -12.89 -13.72 -1.50
CA GLU A 214 -14.11 -13.88 -0.71
C GLU A 214 -14.84 -15.19 -1.06
N ASN A 215 -14.94 -15.54 -2.35
CA ASN A 215 -15.53 -16.80 -2.79
C ASN A 215 -14.75 -18.02 -2.28
N ILE A 216 -13.41 -18.00 -2.32
CA ILE A 216 -12.57 -19.09 -1.78
C ILE A 216 -12.83 -19.23 -0.28
N VAL A 217 -12.87 -18.13 0.46
CA VAL A 217 -13.13 -18.13 1.91
C VAL A 217 -14.54 -18.63 2.25
N ALA A 218 -15.52 -18.36 1.38
CA ALA A 218 -16.89 -18.85 1.54
C ALA A 218 -17.05 -20.35 1.24
N GLY A 219 -16.03 -20.99 0.64
CA GLY A 219 -16.11 -22.38 0.18
C GLY A 219 -16.84 -22.53 -1.17
N ASP A 220 -17.03 -21.44 -1.90
CA ASP A 220 -17.69 -21.40 -3.22
C ASP A 220 -16.72 -21.74 -4.37
N THR A 221 -15.74 -22.61 -4.13
CA THR A 221 -14.74 -22.98 -5.15
C THR A 221 -15.33 -23.91 -6.22
N PHE A 222 -15.09 -23.52 -7.48
CA PHE A 222 -15.61 -24.06 -8.74
C PHE A 222 -15.19 -25.49 -9.06
#